data_AF-A0A323TBW1-F1
#
_entry.id   AF-A0A323TBW1-F1
#
_cell.length_a   1.000
_cell.length_b   1.000
_cell.length_c   1.000
_cell.angle_alpha   90.00
_cell.angle_beta   90.00
_cell.angle_gamma   90.00
#
_symmetry.space_group_name_H-M   'P 1'
#
loop_
_entity.id
_entity.type
_entity.pdbx_description
1 polymer ?
#
loop_
_entity_poly.entity_id
_entity_poly.type
_entity_poly.pdbx_seq_one_letter_code
_entity_poly.pdbx_strand_id
1 'polypeptide(L)' 'MDLKKARKEAGMTQKQLGEHAGMSKNYIYRVENNKRPLSHSLRVRLTHAIEKFKKSNLVK' A
#
# COMPACT_ATOMS: atom_id res chain seq x y z
N MET A 1 3.27 5.38 10.93
CA MET A 1 2.40 5.60 9.76
C MET A 1 1.39 4.47 9.68
N ASP A 2 0.10 4.81 9.63
CA ASP A 2 -0.96 3.84 9.32
C ASP A 2 -1.00 3.65 7.79
N LEU A 3 -0.73 2.42 7.33
CA LEU A 3 -0.67 2.07 5.91
C LEU A 3 -2.03 2.28 5.21
N LYS A 4 -3.13 1.93 5.89
CA LYS A 4 -4.48 2.03 5.34
C LYS A 4 -4.87 3.48 5.13
N LYS A 5 -4.53 4.36 6.08
CA LYS A 5 -4.75 5.80 5.98
C LYS A 5 -3.99 6.37 4.78
N ALA A 6 -2.70 6.11 4.68
CA ALA A 6 -1.87 6.63 3.60
C ALA A 6 -2.29 6.14 2.21
N ARG A 7 -2.66 4.86 2.09
CA ARG A 7 -3.20 4.32 0.83
C ARG A 7 -4.46 5.08 0.40
N LYS A 8 -5.37 5.35 1.34
CA LYS A 8 -6.61 6.09 1.07
C LYS A 8 -6.33 7.54 0.67
N GLU A 9 -5.41 8.22 1.35
CA GLU A 9 -4.99 9.58 1.02
C GLU A 9 -4.35 9.67 -0.38
N ALA A 10 -3.67 8.61 -0.82
CA ALA A 10 -3.16 8.50 -2.18
C ALA A 10 -4.23 8.12 -3.22
N GLY A 11 -5.50 7.92 -2.83
CA GLY A 11 -6.58 7.51 -3.74
C GLY A 11 -6.46 6.06 -4.25
N MET A 12 -5.64 5.22 -3.61
CA MET A 12 -5.41 3.85 -4.05
C MET A 12 -6.45 2.87 -3.49
N THR A 13 -6.87 1.92 -4.32
CA THR A 13 -7.53 0.68 -3.87
C THR A 13 -6.51 -0.31 -3.30
N GLN A 14 -6.98 -1.28 -2.49
CA GLN A 14 -6.12 -2.38 -2.01
C GLN A 14 -5.58 -3.24 -3.17
N LYS A 15 -6.33 -3.37 -4.27
CA LYS A 15 -5.91 -4.10 -5.48
C LYS A 15 -4.71 -3.40 -6.12
N GLN A 16 -4.79 -2.09 -6.33
CA GLN A 16 -3.70 -1.29 -6.91
C GLN A 16 -2.45 -1.32 -6.04
N LEU A 17 -2.58 -1.23 -4.71
CA LEU A 17 -1.42 -1.34 -3.81
C LEU A 17 -0.77 -2.73 -3.92
N GLY A 18 -1.59 -3.78 -3.97
CA GLY A 18 -1.10 -5.14 -4.20
C GLY A 18 -0.32 -5.24 -5.50
N GLU A 19 -0.91 -4.82 -6.61
CA GLU A 19 -0.28 -4.86 -7.95
C GLU A 19 1.05 -4.08 -7.97
N HIS A 20 1.11 -2.88 -7.40
CA HIS A 20 2.33 -2.07 -7.34
C HIS A 20 3.41 -2.66 -6.41
N ALA A 21 3.02 -3.46 -5.43
CA ALA A 21 3.93 -4.09 -4.48
C ALA A 21 4.26 -5.55 -4.81
N GLY A 22 3.71 -6.11 -5.90
CA GLY A 22 3.86 -7.53 -6.26
C GLY A 22 3.13 -8.48 -5.30
N MET A 23 1.95 -8.09 -4.81
CA MET A 23 1.17 -8.81 -3.80
C MET A 23 -0.30 -8.90 -4.19
N SER A 24 -1.03 -9.86 -3.61
CA SER A 24 -2.48 -9.95 -3.83
C SER A 24 -3.26 -8.91 -3.01
N LYS A 25 -4.45 -8.51 -3.49
CA LYS A 25 -5.41 -7.69 -2.73
C LYS A 25 -5.65 -8.27 -1.32
N ASN A 26 -5.83 -9.60 -1.23
CA ASN A 26 -6.11 -10.26 0.04
C ASN A 26 -4.93 -10.17 1.02
N TYR A 27 -3.69 -10.18 0.50
CA TYR A 27 -2.51 -9.94 1.32
C TYR A 27 -2.52 -8.53 1.94
N ILE A 28 -2.84 -7.50 1.13
CA ILE A 28 -2.98 -6.13 1.61
C ILE A 28 -4.08 -6.02 2.67
N TYR A 29 -5.24 -6.63 2.44
CA TYR A 29 -6.32 -6.67 3.43
C TYR A 29 -5.85 -7.23 4.78
N ARG A 30 -5.13 -8.36 4.78
CA ARG A 30 -4.65 -8.98 6.03
C ARG A 30 -3.66 -8.09 6.76
N VAL A 31 -2.78 -7.42 6.02
CA VAL A 31 -1.82 -6.46 6.56
C VAL A 31 -2.52 -5.25 7.19
N GLU A 32 -3.48 -4.64 6.48
CA GLU A 32 -4.18 -3.44 6.96
C GLU A 32 -5.10 -3.68 8.17
N ASN A 33 -5.53 -4.93 8.38
CA ASN A 33 -6.43 -5.28 9.48
C ASN A 33 -5.71 -6.05 10.60
N ASN A 34 -4.37 -5.90 10.71
CA ASN A 34 -3.53 -6.55 11.73
C ASN A 34 -3.69 -8.08 11.80
N LYS A 35 -4.15 -8.71 10.71
CA LYS A 35 -4.25 -10.18 10.58
C LYS A 35 -2.93 -10.81 10.13
N ARG A 36 -1.89 -10.00 9.99
CA ARG A 36 -0.52 -10.40 9.72
C ARG A 36 0.44 -9.34 10.29
N PRO A 37 1.51 -9.74 10.99
CA PRO A 37 2.56 -8.80 11.41
C PRO A 37 3.22 -8.14 10.19
N LEU A 38 3.38 -6.82 10.25
CA LEU A 38 4.04 -6.05 9.22
C LEU A 38 5.54 -5.96 9.52
N SER A 39 6.37 -6.71 8.81
CA SER A 39 7.83 -6.58 8.93
C SER A 39 8.31 -5.20 8.47
N HIS A 40 9.49 -4.77 8.94
CA HIS A 40 10.07 -3.50 8.51
C HIS A 40 10.27 -3.43 6.99
N SER A 41 10.81 -4.49 6.38
CA SER A 41 11.03 -4.58 4.92
C SER A 41 9.72 -4.49 4.13
N LEU A 42 8.66 -5.15 4.62
CA LEU A 42 7.34 -5.09 4.01
C LEU A 42 6.75 -3.68 4.11
N ARG A 43 6.92 -3.01 5.24
CA ARG A 43 6.49 -1.62 5.43
C ARG A 43 7.15 -0.70 4.41
N VAL A 44 8.47 -0.77 4.27
CA VAL A 44 9.23 0.05 3.31
C VAL A 44 8.73 -0.18 1.88
N ARG A 45 8.56 -1.43 1.46
CA ARG A 45 8.05 -1.77 0.12
C ARG A 45 6.67 -1.17 -0.14
N LEU A 46 5.73 -1.32 0.80
CA LEU A 46 4.36 -0.82 0.65
C LEU A 46 4.31 0.71 0.67
N THR A 47 5.12 1.37 1.52
CA THR A 47 5.23 2.83 1.52
C THR A 47 5.79 3.35 0.20
N HIS A 48 6.86 2.75 -0.33
CA HIS A 48 7.39 3.13 -1.65
C HIS A 48 6.36 2.97 -2.77
N ALA A 49 5.56 1.90 -2.76
CA ALA A 49 4.49 1.69 -3.74
C ALA A 49 3.44 2.82 -3.70
N ILE A 50 3.04 3.25 -2.49
CA ILE A 50 2.09 4.35 -2.29
C ILE A 50 2.67 5.67 -2.80
N GLU A 51 3.91 6.01 -2.43
CA GLU A 51 4.55 7.27 -2.85
C GLU A 51 4.72 7.35 -4.36
N LYS A 52 5.10 6.23 -5.01
CA LYS A 52 5.23 6.17 -6.47
C LYS A 52 3.88 6.39 -7.16
N PHE A 53 2.81 5.77 -6.67
CA PHE A 53 1.47 5.96 -7.21
C PHE A 53 0.99 7.41 -7.06
N LYS A 54 1.17 7.99 -5.86
CA LYS A 54 0.80 9.38 -5.58
C LYS A 54 1.48 10.34 -6.56
N LYS A 55 2.81 10.20 -6.75
CA LYS A 55 3.57 11.01 -7.71
C LYS A 55 3.05 10.86 -9.14
N SER A 56 2.69 9.64 -9.56
CA SER A 56 2.15 9.41 -10.91
C SER A 56 0.78 10.06 -11.17
N ASN A 57 -0.02 10.33 -10.13
CA ASN A 57 -1.34 10.96 -10.28
C ASN A 57 -1.33 12.48 -10.06
N LEU A 58 -0.24 13.04 -9.55
CA LEU A 58 -0.07 14.50 -9.40
C LEU A 58 0.47 15.17 -10.68
N VAL A 59 0.97 14.38 -11.64
CA VAL A 59 1.53 14.85 -12.92
C VAL A 59 0.53 14.62 -14.07
N LYS A 60 -0.73 14.34 -13.74
CA LYS A 60 -1.87 14.24 -14.68
C LYS A 60 -2.81 15.41 -14.44
#